data_AF-A0A735RB78-F1
#
_entry.id   AF-A0A735RB78-F1
#
_cell.length_a   1.000
_cell.length_b   1.000
_cell.length_c   1.000
_cell.angle_alpha   90.00
_cell.angle_beta   90.00
_cell.angle_gamma   90.00
#
_symmetry.space_group_name_H-M   'P 1'
#
loop_
_entity.id
_entity.type
_entity.pdbx_description
1 polymer ?
#
loop_
_entity_poly.entity_id
_entity_poly.type
_entity_poly.pdbx_seq_one_letter_code
_entity_poly.pdbx_strand_id
1 'polypeptide(L)' 'HCEDPACTKVCPSGAMHKRDDGFVVVNEEVCIGCRYCHMACPYGAPQYNAAKGHMTKCDGCYDRVAEGKKPICV' A
#
# COMPACT_ATOMS: atom_id res chain seq x y z
N HIS A 1 -7.15 -1.85 4.10
CA HIS A 1 -6.25 -3.02 4.02
C HIS A 1 -7.14 -4.25 3.88
N CYS A 2 -7.43 -4.65 2.64
CA CYS A 2 -8.42 -5.70 2.38
C CYS A 2 -7.88 -7.07 2.74
N GLU A 3 -8.77 -8.01 3.04
CA GLU A 3 -8.40 -9.42 3.25
C GLU A 3 -7.82 -10.02 1.97
N ASP A 4 -8.47 -9.80 0.83
CA ASP A 4 -8.04 -10.19 -0.51
C ASP A 4 -7.74 -8.96 -1.40
N PRO A 5 -6.54 -8.36 -1.30
CA PRO A 5 -6.25 -7.07 -1.94
C PRO A 5 -5.93 -7.21 -3.44
N ALA A 6 -6.85 -6.77 -4.29
CA ALA A 6 -6.63 -6.72 -5.75
C ALA A 6 -5.35 -5.96 -6.16
N CYS A 7 -5.00 -4.90 -5.41
CA CYS A 7 -3.82 -4.09 -5.67
C CYS A 7 -2.49 -4.83 -5.52
N THR A 8 -2.41 -5.91 -4.72
CA THR A 8 -1.20 -6.75 -4.64
C THR A 8 -1.15 -7.75 -5.80
N LYS A 9 -2.29 -8.35 -6.17
CA LYS A 9 -2.39 -9.33 -7.26
C LYS A 9 -1.96 -8.79 -8.62
N VAL A 10 -2.20 -7.50 -8.88
CA VAL A 10 -1.88 -6.87 -10.17
C VAL A 10 -0.50 -6.21 -10.22
N CYS A 11 0.25 -6.22 -9.11
CA CYS A 11 1.53 -5.51 -9.05
C CYS A 11 2.64 -6.32 -9.72
N PRO A 12 3.18 -5.90 -10.88
CA PRO A 12 4.13 -6.71 -11.62
C PRO A 12 5.51 -6.78 -10.96
N SER A 13 5.89 -5.77 -10.17
CA SER A 13 7.20 -5.73 -9.50
C SER A 13 7.19 -6.36 -8.11
N GLY A 14 6.02 -6.75 -7.58
CA GLY A 14 5.87 -7.21 -6.20
C GLY A 14 5.98 -6.11 -5.13
N ALA A 15 6.10 -4.84 -5.52
CA ALA A 15 6.19 -3.72 -4.57
C ALA A 15 4.95 -3.62 -3.65
N MET A 16 3.76 -3.89 -4.18
CA MET A 16 2.54 -4.00 -3.38
C MET A 16 2.45 -5.38 -2.76
N HIS A 17 2.43 -5.44 -1.43
CA HIS A 17 2.33 -6.70 -0.70
C HIS A 17 1.49 -6.56 0.56
N LYS A 18 1.00 -7.69 1.08
CA LYS A 18 0.33 -7.79 2.37
C LYS A 18 1.31 -8.38 3.37
N ARG A 19 1.55 -7.68 4.47
CA ARG A 19 2.37 -8.14 5.59
C ARG A 19 1.60 -9.14 6.46
N ASP A 20 2.32 -9.85 7.31
CA ASP A 20 1.76 -10.86 8.22
C ASP A 20 0.79 -10.26 9.26
N ASP A 21 1.00 -8.99 9.62
CA ASP A 21 0.10 -8.21 10.49
C ASP A 21 -1.18 -7.71 9.77
N GLY A 22 -1.36 -8.07 8.50
CA GLY A 22 -2.53 -7.73 7.70
C GLY A 22 -2.44 -6.38 6.98
N PHE A 23 -1.42 -5.56 7.25
CA PHE A 23 -1.24 -4.31 6.53
C PHE A 23 -0.76 -4.56 5.10
N VAL A 24 -1.61 -4.23 4.14
CA VAL A 24 -1.18 -4.00 2.75
C VAL A 24 -0.29 -2.76 2.72
N VAL A 25 0.88 -2.77 2.08
CA VAL A 25 1.82 -1.62 1.98
C VAL A 25 2.47 -1.56 0.59
N VAL A 26 3.18 -0.47 0.29
CA VAL A 26 4.02 -0.33 -0.92
C VAL A 26 5.48 -0.30 -0.47
N ASN A 27 6.32 -1.16 -1.04
CA ASN A 27 7.77 -0.94 -0.98
C ASN A 27 8.16 0.10 -2.06
N GLU A 28 8.49 1.32 -1.63
CA GLU A 28 8.83 2.42 -2.54
C GLU A 28 10.14 2.18 -3.29
N GLU A 29 11.08 1.38 -2.77
CA GLU A 29 12.37 1.09 -3.44
C GLU A 29 12.20 0.12 -4.63
N VAL A 30 11.14 -0.69 -4.61
CA VAL A 30 10.81 -1.68 -5.66
C VAL A 30 9.71 -1.16 -6.61
N CYS A 31 9.04 -0.08 -6.24
CA CYS A 31 7.90 0.43 -7.00
C CYS A 31 8.34 1.08 -8.31
N ILE A 32 7.86 0.56 -9.44
CA ILE A 32 8.18 1.13 -10.77
C ILE A 32 7.15 2.18 -11.26
N GLY A 33 6.21 2.60 -10.40
CA GLY A 33 5.25 3.64 -10.74
C GLY A 33 4.22 3.29 -11.84
N CYS A 34 4.03 2.01 -12.18
CA CYS A 34 3.16 1.56 -13.29
C CYS A 34 1.64 1.82 -13.10
N ARG A 35 1.21 2.22 -11.89
CA ARG A 35 -0.19 2.58 -11.54
C ARG A 35 -1.23 1.46 -11.64
N TYR A 36 -0.84 0.21 -11.86
CA TYR A 36 -1.80 -0.91 -11.97
C TYR A 36 -2.59 -1.13 -10.67
N CYS A 37 -1.93 -0.97 -9.53
CA CYS A 37 -2.58 -1.08 -8.22
C CYS A 37 -3.67 -0.01 -8.00
N HIS A 38 -3.52 1.19 -8.59
CA HIS A 38 -4.55 2.22 -8.57
C HIS A 38 -5.76 1.80 -9.42
N MET A 39 -5.51 1.38 -10.67
CA MET A 39 -6.56 0.94 -11.59
C MET A 39 -7.38 -0.25 -11.07
N ALA A 40 -6.73 -1.18 -10.37
CA ALA A 40 -7.40 -2.36 -9.82
C ALA A 40 -8.13 -2.13 -8.49
N CYS A 41 -7.83 -1.04 -7.77
CA CYS A 41 -8.41 -0.81 -6.45
C CYS A 41 -9.78 -0.12 -6.59
N PRO A 42 -10.90 -0.75 -6.19
CA PRO A 42 -12.23 -0.12 -6.29
C PRO A 42 -12.40 1.08 -5.37
N TYR A 43 -11.52 1.24 -4.38
CA TYR A 43 -11.54 2.33 -3.41
C TYR A 43 -10.58 3.47 -3.78
N GLY A 44 -9.82 3.35 -4.86
CA GLY A 44 -8.78 4.33 -5.21
C GLY A 44 -7.73 4.52 -4.11
N ALA A 45 -7.48 3.53 -3.25
CA ALA A 45 -6.61 3.71 -2.09
C ALA A 45 -5.13 3.94 -2.45
N PRO A 46 -4.55 3.26 -3.47
CA PRO A 46 -3.23 3.60 -3.98
C PRO A 46 -3.27 4.85 -4.87
N GLN A 47 -2.35 5.78 -4.63
CA GLN A 47 -2.23 7.05 -5.35
C GLN A 47 -0.80 7.27 -5.83
N TYR A 48 -0.63 7.78 -7.04
CA TYR A 48 0.69 8.04 -7.61
C TYR A 48 1.27 9.34 -7.03
N ASN A 49 2.48 9.28 -6.50
CA ASN A 49 3.22 10.45 -6.06
C ASN A 49 4.20 10.88 -7.16
N ALA A 50 3.87 11.95 -7.87
CA ALA A 50 4.68 12.45 -8.99
C ALA A 50 6.06 12.96 -8.57
N ALA A 51 6.21 13.47 -7.35
CA ALA A 51 7.51 13.93 -6.85
C ALA A 51 8.46 12.76 -6.54
N LYS A 52 7.91 11.63 -6.07
CA LYS A 52 8.68 10.41 -5.77
C LYS A 52 8.85 9.47 -6.96
N GLY A 53 7.98 9.57 -7.97
CA GLY A 53 7.95 8.63 -9.08
C GLY A 53 7.27 7.28 -8.76
N HIS A 54 6.74 7.10 -7.56
CA HIS A 54 6.24 5.82 -7.04
C HIS A 54 4.77 5.89 -6.60
N MET A 55 4.16 4.72 -6.45
CA MET A 55 2.84 4.60 -5.82
C MET A 55 2.97 4.77 -4.32
N THR A 56 2.01 5.45 -3.71
CA THR A 56 1.88 5.64 -2.27
C THR A 56 0.49 5.22 -1.84
N LYS A 57 0.33 4.86 -0.57
CA LYS A 57 -0.98 4.58 0.04
C LYS A 57 -0.88 4.67 1.56
N CYS A 58 -2.04 4.77 2.22
CA CYS A 58 -2.11 4.60 3.68
C CYS A 58 -1.40 3.32 4.11
N ASP A 59 -0.47 3.43 5.05
CA ASP A 59 0.31 2.34 5.62
C ASP A 59 -0.38 1.69 6.83
N GLY A 60 -1.47 2.31 7.30
CA GLY A 60 -2.20 1.88 8.51
C GLY A 60 -1.52 2.31 9.80
N CYS A 61 -0.56 3.26 9.73
CA CYS A 61 0.32 3.62 10.84
C CYS A 61 0.98 2.38 11.46
N TYR A 62 1.47 1.44 10.65
CA TYR A 62 1.94 0.13 11.14
C TYR A 62 3.04 0.28 12.21
N ASP A 63 3.88 1.32 12.16
CA ASP A 63 4.90 1.58 13.17
C ASP A 63 4.29 1.93 14.53
N ARG A 64 3.23 2.74 14.54
CA ARG A 64 2.50 3.06 15.77
C ARG A 64 1.81 1.82 16.34
N VAL A 65 1.20 1.02 15.46
CA VAL A 65 0.51 -0.21 15.85
C VAL A 65 1.49 -1.23 16.43
N ALA A 66 2.70 -1.33 15.88
CA ALA A 66 3.77 -2.17 16.43
C ALA A 66 4.19 -1.74 17.85
N GLU A 67 4.08 -0.45 18.19
CA GLU A 67 4.29 0.08 19.54
C GLU A 67 3.05 -0.04 20.46
N GLY A 68 1.99 -0.74 20.03
CA GLY A 68 0.74 -0.87 20.78
C GLY A 68 -0.11 0.41 20.81
N LYS A 69 0.25 1.42 20.02
CA LYS A 69 -0.52 2.66 19.88
C LYS A 69 -1.59 2.49 18.80
N LYS A 70 -2.68 3.26 18.93
CA LYS A 70 -3.69 3.36 17.88
C LYS A 70 -3.17 4.14 16.65
N PRO A 71 -3.65 3.83 15.44
CA PRO A 71 -3.50 4.70 14.27
C PRO A 71 -3.98 6.11 14.57
N ILE A 72 -3.45 7.11 13.84
CA ILE A 72 -3.77 8.52 14.12
C ILE A 72 -5.25 8.86 13.83
N CYS A 73 -5.87 8.15 12.89
CA CYS A 73 -7.22 8.45 12.41
C CYS A 73 -8.35 7.70 13.15
N VAL A 74 -8.08 7.07 14.31
CA VAL A 74 -9.08 6.32 15.10
C VAL A 74 -9.13 6.74 16.57
#